data_AF-A0A497REJ7-F1
#
_entry.id   AF-A0A497REJ7-F1
#
_cell.length_a   1.000
_cell.length_b   1.000
_cell.length_c   1.000
_cell.angle_alpha   90.00
_cell.angle_beta   90.00
_cell.angle_gamma   90.00
#
_symmetry.space_group_name_H-M   'P 1'
#
loop_
_entity.id
_entity.type
_entity.pdbx_description
1 polymer ?
#
loop_
_entity_poly.entity_id
_entity_poly.type
_entity_poly.pdbx_seq_one_letter_code
_entity_poly.pdbx_strand_id
1 'polypeptide(L)' 'MAEVARPIIRRVYETTAFDPEKGTYRAVVIRVEWPRGVFHDIYIDASEYDPDKVEEYVRNWLKRYGRWVGREVELK' A
#
# COMPACT_ATOMS: atom_id res chain seq x y z
N MET A 1 -15.10 1.09 -22.97
CA MET A 1 -14.95 0.15 -21.84
C MET A 1 -13.92 0.76 -20.91
N ALA A 2 -14.29 1.14 -19.69
CA ALA A 2 -13.31 1.68 -18.75
C ALA A 2 -12.29 0.57 -18.44
N GLU A 3 -11.02 0.78 -18.77
CA GLU A 3 -9.93 -0.07 -18.28
C GLU A 3 -10.06 -0.13 -16.77
N VAL A 4 -10.32 -1.32 -16.23
CA VAL A 4 -10.28 -1.54 -14.79
C VAL A 4 -8.82 -1.40 -14.39
N ALA A 5 -8.39 -0.18 -14.08
CA ALA A 5 -7.07 0.06 -13.58
C ALA A 5 -6.93 -0.77 -12.29
N ARG A 6 -5.89 -1.61 -12.22
CA ARG A 6 -5.56 -2.39 -11.02
C ARG A 6 -4.30 -1.80 -10.37
N PRO A 7 -4.19 -1.84 -9.04
CA PRO A 7 -2.93 -1.52 -8.36
C PRO A 7 -1.80 -2.41 -8.89
N ILE A 8 -0.62 -1.84 -9.09
CA ILE A 8 0.57 -2.59 -9.52
C ILE A 8 1.52 -2.69 -8.34
N ILE A 9 1.81 -3.90 -7.87
CA ILE A 9 2.86 -4.12 -6.88
C ILE A 9 4.21 -3.95 -7.57
N ARG A 10 5.01 -2.98 -7.11
CA ARG A 10 6.31 -2.65 -7.70
C ARG A 10 7.46 -3.36 -7.04
N ARG A 11 7.44 -3.46 -5.71
CA ARG A 11 8.45 -4.16 -4.92
C ARG A 11 7.91 -4.51 -3.53
N VAL A 12 8.47 -5.57 -2.97
CA VAL A 12 8.31 -5.95 -1.56
C VAL A 12 9.71 -6.07 -0.98
N TYR A 13 9.98 -5.37 0.12
CA TYR A 13 11.29 -5.36 0.76
C TYR A 13 11.16 -5.08 2.25
N GLU A 14 12.17 -5.48 3.00
CA GLU A 14 12.22 -5.23 4.44
C GLU A 14 12.92 -3.90 4.76
N THR A 15 12.48 -3.26 5.84
CA THR A 15 13.06 -2.04 6.39
C THR A 15 12.93 -2.03 7.92
N THR A 16 13.55 -1.04 8.54
CA THR A 16 13.25 -0.63 9.91
C THR A 16 12.35 0.60 9.88
N ALA A 17 11.31 0.62 10.72
CA ALA A 17 10.38 1.73 10.88
C ALA A 17 10.27 2.14 12.35
N PHE A 18 9.74 3.34 12.62
CA PHE A 18 9.50 3.84 13.96
C PHE A 18 8.02 4.20 14.11
N ASP A 19 7.38 3.64 15.14
CA ASP A 19 6.02 3.95 15.54
C ASP A 19 6.06 4.55 16.96
N PRO A 20 5.42 5.70 17.23
CA PRO A 20 5.47 6.35 18.55
C PRO A 20 4.94 5.49 19.71
N GLU A 21 4.04 4.54 19.47
CA GLU A 21 3.46 3.67 20.50
C GLU A 21 4.28 2.38 20.68
N LYS A 22 4.94 1.89 19.64
CA LYS A 22 5.69 0.62 19.64
C LYS A 22 7.21 0.78 19.69
N GLY A 23 7.73 1.96 19.39
CA GLY A 23 9.14 2.23 19.18
C GLY A 23 9.64 1.76 17.80
N THR A 24 10.94 1.48 17.71
CA THR A 24 11.57 1.00 16.48
C THR A 24 11.25 -0.49 16.25
N TYR A 25 10.77 -0.83 15.06
CA TYR A 25 10.42 -2.21 14.70
C TYR A 25 10.86 -2.55 13.27
N ARG A 26 10.96 -3.85 12.97
CA ARG A 26 11.18 -4.34 11.61
C ARG A 26 9.85 -4.37 10.86
N ALA A 27 9.84 -3.88 9.63
CA ALA A 27 8.66 -3.82 8.80
C ALA A 27 8.94 -4.36 7.40
N VAL A 28 7.96 -5.02 6.81
CA VAL A 28 7.93 -5.31 5.37
C VAL A 28 7.12 -4.24 4.68
N VAL A 29 7.73 -3.61 3.67
CA VAL A 29 7.11 -2.58 2.84
C VAL A 29 6.67 -3.18 1.52
N ILE A 30 5.38 -3.04 1.22
CA ILE A 30 4.81 -3.33 -0.10
C ILE A 30 4.62 -2.00 -0.81
N ARG A 31 5.43 -1.74 -1.84
CA ARG A 31 5.27 -0.55 -2.69
C ARG A 31 4.29 -0.84 -3.81
N VAL A 32 3.22 -0.06 -3.85
CA VAL A 32 2.13 -0.16 -4.83
C VAL A 32 2.09 1.11 -5.65
N GLU A 33 1.85 0.98 -6.96
CA GLU A 33 1.50 2.11 -7.81
C GLU A 33 -0.02 2.15 -8.02
N TRP A 34 -0.67 3.21 -7.54
CA TRP A 34 -2.11 3.43 -7.67
C TRP A 34 -2.54 4.87 -7.32
N PRO A 35 -3.23 5.62 -8.19
CA PRO A 35 -3.41 5.36 -9.63
C PRO A 35 -2.04 5.44 -10.36
N ARG A 36 -2.05 5.19 -11.67
CA ARG A 36 -0.82 5.17 -12.49
C ARG A 36 0.03 6.43 -12.25
N GLY A 37 1.32 6.24 -11.98
CA GLY A 37 2.27 7.30 -11.64
C GLY A 37 2.32 7.72 -10.16
N VAL A 38 1.43 7.22 -9.31
CA VAL A 38 1.41 7.54 -7.87
C VAL A 38 1.84 6.32 -7.06
N PHE A 39 2.85 6.48 -6.22
CA PHE A 39 3.41 5.39 -5.41
C PHE A 39 2.99 5.50 -3.95
N HIS A 40 2.65 4.34 -3.38
CA HIS A 40 2.25 4.19 -1.98
C HIS A 40 3.04 3.05 -1.34
N ASP A 41 3.45 3.27 -0.10
CA ASP A 41 4.14 2.27 0.70
C ASP A 41 3.18 1.77 1.79
N ILE A 42 2.93 0.46 1.80
CA ILE A 42 2.15 -0.21 2.84
C ILE A 42 3.17 -0.83 3.79
N TYR A 43 3.17 -0.38 5.05
CA TYR A 43 4.04 -0.89 6.10
C TYR A 43 3.28 -1.97 6.88
N ILE A 44 3.91 -3.14 7.00
CA ILE A 44 3.40 -4.27 7.78
C ILE A 44 4.51 -4.66 8.74
N ASP A 45 4.18 -4.89 10.01
CA ASP A 45 5.16 -5.40 10.97
C ASP A 45 5.73 -6.74 10.46
N ALA A 46 7.05 -6.91 10.51
CA ALA A 46 7.71 -8.09 10.00
C ALA A 46 7.28 -9.38 10.74
N SER A 47 6.81 -9.26 11.99
CA SER A 47 6.25 -10.39 12.76
C SER A 47 4.84 -10.80 12.32
N GLU A 48 4.10 -9.89 11.66
CA GLU A 48 2.73 -10.11 11.18
C GLU A 48 2.66 -10.36 9.67
N TYR A 49 3.77 -10.18 8.97
CA TYR A 49 3.86 -10.32 7.52
C TYR A 49 3.79 -11.79 7.08
N ASP A 50 2.91 -12.04 6.12
CA ASP A 50 2.77 -13.30 5.42
C ASP A 50 2.95 -13.08 3.90
N PRO A 51 3.95 -13.71 3.25
CA PRO A 51 4.18 -13.54 1.82
C PRO A 51 3.01 -14.00 0.95
N ASP A 52 2.19 -14.95 1.42
CA ASP A 52 1.04 -15.45 0.67
C ASP A 52 -0.16 -14.49 0.72
N LYS A 53 -0.12 -13.48 1.60
CA LYS A 53 -1.21 -12.51 1.82
C LYS A 53 -0.98 -11.14 1.20
N VAL A 54 0.05 -10.97 0.37
CA VAL A 54 0.43 -9.69 -0.26
C VAL A 54 -0.75 -9.02 -0.98
N GLU A 55 -1.50 -9.76 -1.79
CA GLU A 55 -2.66 -9.21 -2.50
C GLU A 55 -3.78 -8.76 -1.56
N GLU A 56 -3.95 -9.46 -0.44
CA GLU A 56 -4.96 -9.13 0.57
C GLU A 56 -4.61 -7.81 1.27
N TYR A 57 -3.35 -7.61 1.64
CA TYR A 57 -2.89 -6.35 2.23
C TYR A 57 -3.14 -5.17 1.29
N VAL A 58 -2.81 -5.30 0.00
CA VAL A 58 -3.04 -4.27 -1.01
C VAL A 58 -4.55 -4.00 -1.17
N ARG A 59 -5.37 -5.05 -1.21
CA ARG A 59 -6.83 -4.92 -1.30
C ARG A 59 -7.43 -4.21 -0.08
N ASN A 60 -6.98 -4.56 1.12
CA ASN A 60 -7.43 -3.94 2.36
C ASN A 60 -6.98 -2.48 2.44
N TRP A 61 -5.76 -2.18 2.03
CA TRP A 61 -5.26 -0.80 1.92
C TRP A 61 -6.08 0.01 0.92
N LEU A 62 -6.40 -0.52 -0.27
CA LEU A 62 -7.25 0.15 -1.24
C LEU A 62 -8.66 0.42 -0.73
N LYS A 63 -9.26 -0.54 -0.01
CA LYS A 63 -10.58 -0.35 0.60
C LYS A 63 -10.59 0.77 1.64
N ARG A 64 -9.51 0.89 2.42
CA ARG A 64 -9.39 1.89 3.51
C ARG A 64 -8.98 3.26 3.00
N TYR A 65 -7.99 3.33 2.12
CA TYR A 65 -7.30 4.56 1.73
C TYR A 65 -7.34 4.84 0.24
N GLY A 66 -7.52 3.82 -0.60
CA GLY A 66 -7.49 3.94 -2.06
C GLY A 66 -8.57 4.86 -2.67
N ARG A 67 -9.66 5.13 -1.94
CA ARG A 67 -10.68 6.13 -2.33
C ARG A 67 -10.33 7.55 -1.88
N TRP A 68 -9.60 7.71 -0.78
CA TRP A 68 -9.33 9.00 -0.15
C TRP A 68 -8.15 9.76 -0.80
N VAL A 69 -7.22 9.03 -1.44
CA VAL A 69 -5.95 9.61 -1.91
C VAL A 69 -6.01 10.10 -3.37
N GLY A 70 -7.04 9.75 -4.12
CA GLY A 70 -7.34 10.42 -5.39
C GLY A 70 -8.02 11.75 -5.09
N ARG A 71 -7.40 12.88 -5.41
CA ARG A 71 -8.14 14.15 -5.53
C ARG A 71 -9.40 13.87 -6.37
N GLU A 72 -10.56 14.26 -5.87
CA GLU A 72 -11.75 14.44 -6.71
C GLU A 72 -11.37 15.49 -7.76
N VAL A 73 -11.00 15.04 -8.96
CA VAL A 73 -10.81 15.92 -10.10
C VAL A 73 -12.19 16.08 -10.71
N GLU A 74 -12.87 17.16 -10.34
CA GLU A 74 -14.02 17.65 -11.12
C GLU A 74 -13.51 17.95 -12.54
N LEU A 75 -13.80 17.04 -13.47
CA LEU A 75 -13.66 17.34 -14.89
C LEU A 75 -14.84 18.27 -15.25
N LYS A 76 -14.50 19.52 -15.56
CA LYS A 76 -15.41 20.48 -16.21
C LYS A 76 -15.98 19.92 -17.50
#